data_AF-A0A2H0W0Y3-F1
#
_entry.id   AF-A0A2H0W0Y3-F1
#
_cell.length_a   1.000
_cell.length_b   1.000
_cell.length_c   1.000
_cell.angle_alpha   90.00
_cell.angle_beta   90.00
_cell.angle_gamma   90.00
#
_symmetry.space_group_name_H-M   'P 1'
#
loop_
_entity.id
_entity.type
_entity.pdbx_description
1 polymer ?
#
loop_
_entity_poly.entity_id
_entity_poly.type
_entity_poly.pdbx_seq_one_letter_code
_entity_poly.pdbx_strand_id
1 'polypeptide(L)'
;MSETAYAHINARIKHLETRLPDRIDLERMVGAATAADAFQVLYDTDYANNMQDLKPEQYYQALKADLQELKTFLQTYVPNKTLVQLLLLQDDYNNLKARLKQKHQVNNISPDDFSNFGSVPSADWADPVNAPRDWWAVITEAKADLGENPAPQAIDAYVDSKYFAAALILAKKIKSQFVHDYIKMQIDHANLKIFIRARFIGLDKNTVSQYWILGGSFTASNLDSAYADEGLSVTSLFKSKFNDAQWKRINEVLETK
;
A
#
# COMPACT_ATOMS: atom_id res chain seq x y z
N MET A 1 5.86 23.78 -0.17
CA MET A 1 5.76 23.52 -1.63
C MET A 1 5.13 24.76 -2.27
N SER A 2 5.55 25.18 -3.48
CA SER A 2 5.04 26.43 -4.08
C SER A 2 3.63 26.27 -4.64
N GLU A 3 2.69 27.09 -4.22
CA GLU A 3 1.29 27.05 -4.64
C GLU A 3 1.12 27.27 -6.15
N THR A 4 1.89 28.18 -6.73
CA THR A 4 1.88 28.48 -8.18
C THR A 4 2.39 27.32 -9.02
N ALA A 5 3.36 26.56 -8.52
CA ALA A 5 3.88 25.38 -9.22
C ALA A 5 2.90 24.21 -9.22
N TYR A 6 1.94 24.18 -8.28
CA TYR A 6 0.96 23.10 -8.14
C TYR A 6 -0.44 23.46 -8.66
N ALA A 7 -0.76 24.73 -8.90
CA ALA A 7 -2.09 25.16 -9.34
C ALA A 7 -2.58 24.43 -10.62
N HIS A 8 -1.74 24.36 -11.65
CA HIS A 8 -2.10 23.71 -12.91
C HIS A 8 -2.27 22.19 -12.77
N ILE A 9 -1.39 21.52 -12.04
CA ILE A 9 -1.50 20.07 -11.80
C ILE A 9 -2.69 19.75 -10.90
N ASN A 10 -2.99 20.58 -9.90
CA ASN A 10 -4.17 20.41 -9.05
C ASN A 10 -5.47 20.53 -9.86
N ALA A 11 -5.56 21.48 -10.79
CA ALA A 11 -6.72 21.61 -11.68
C ALA A 11 -6.89 20.37 -12.57
N ARG A 12 -5.80 19.83 -13.11
CA ARG A 12 -5.83 18.58 -13.90
C ARG A 12 -6.25 17.39 -13.06
N ILE A 13 -5.69 17.23 -11.86
CA ILE A 13 -6.08 16.15 -10.94
C ILE A 13 -7.56 16.27 -10.59
N LYS A 14 -8.07 17.46 -10.27
CA LYS A 14 -9.49 17.69 -9.99
C LYS A 14 -10.39 17.29 -11.15
N HIS A 15 -9.97 17.56 -12.39
CA HIS A 15 -10.68 17.13 -13.59
C HIS A 15 -10.64 15.60 -13.79
N LEU A 16 -9.50 14.95 -13.52
CA LEU A 16 -9.40 13.49 -13.58
C LEU A 16 -10.23 12.81 -12.48
N GLU A 17 -10.31 13.40 -11.28
CA GLU A 17 -11.12 12.89 -10.17
C GLU A 17 -12.61 12.77 -10.54
N THR A 18 -13.15 13.68 -11.36
CA THR A 18 -14.56 13.62 -11.78
C THR A 18 -14.86 12.50 -12.78
N ARG A 19 -13.85 11.79 -13.26
CA ARG A 19 -13.98 10.71 -14.25
C ARG A 19 -13.77 9.31 -13.66
N LEU A 20 -13.42 9.25 -12.38
CA LEU A 20 -13.39 7.98 -11.66
C LEU A 20 -14.82 7.43 -11.51
N PRO A 21 -15.00 6.09 -11.53
CA PRO A 21 -16.30 5.48 -11.27
C PRO A 21 -16.88 6.00 -9.97
N ASP A 22 -18.07 6.56 -10.06
CA ASP A 22 -18.74 7.12 -8.91
C ASP A 22 -19.63 6.08 -8.23
N ARG A 23 -20.38 6.52 -7.22
CA ARG A 23 -21.28 5.62 -6.49
C ARG A 23 -22.35 5.00 -7.38
N ILE A 24 -22.88 5.75 -8.35
CA ILE A 24 -23.93 5.30 -9.27
C ILE A 24 -23.35 4.22 -10.19
N ASP A 25 -22.12 4.41 -10.70
CA ASP A 25 -21.44 3.41 -11.52
C ASP A 25 -21.23 2.11 -10.75
N LEU A 26 -20.79 2.19 -9.49
CA LEU A 26 -20.64 1.03 -8.62
C LEU A 26 -21.98 0.32 -8.36
N GLU A 27 -23.06 1.06 -8.08
CA GLU A 27 -24.39 0.49 -7.87
C GLU A 27 -24.93 -0.19 -9.14
N ARG A 28 -24.69 0.38 -10.32
CA ARG A 28 -25.01 -0.23 -11.63
C ARG A 28 -24.23 -1.54 -11.84
N MET A 29 -22.93 -1.55 -11.54
CA MET A 29 -22.10 -2.76 -11.66
C MET A 29 -22.55 -3.86 -10.70
N VAL A 30 -22.89 -3.53 -9.45
CA VAL A 30 -23.39 -4.49 -8.46
C VAL A 30 -24.76 -5.04 -8.85
N GLY A 31 -25.62 -4.21 -9.43
CA GLY A 31 -26.95 -4.62 -9.90
C GLY A 31 -26.97 -5.35 -11.25
N ALA A 32 -25.83 -5.48 -11.92
CA ALA A 32 -25.74 -6.11 -13.22
C ALA A 32 -26.03 -7.62 -13.15
N ALA A 33 -26.74 -8.14 -14.17
CA ALA A 33 -27.13 -9.55 -14.22
C ALA A 33 -25.94 -10.48 -14.52
N THR A 34 -24.93 -9.97 -15.23
CA THR A 34 -23.75 -10.72 -15.64
C THR A 34 -22.48 -9.88 -15.50
N ALA A 35 -21.32 -10.55 -15.47
CA ALA A 35 -20.02 -9.88 -15.50
C ALA A 35 -19.81 -9.05 -16.78
N ALA A 36 -20.40 -9.46 -17.90
CA ALA A 36 -20.36 -8.71 -19.15
C ALA A 36 -21.14 -7.39 -19.02
N ASP A 37 -22.32 -7.41 -18.40
CA ASP A 37 -23.12 -6.21 -18.16
C ASP A 37 -22.43 -5.26 -17.16
N ALA A 38 -21.78 -5.80 -16.13
CA ALA A 38 -20.98 -4.99 -15.20
C ALA A 38 -19.80 -4.33 -15.91
N PHE A 39 -19.11 -5.08 -16.77
CA PHE A 39 -17.99 -4.58 -17.58
C PHE A 39 -18.42 -3.45 -18.51
N GLN A 40 -19.66 -3.48 -19.03
CA GLN A 40 -20.18 -2.39 -19.88
C GLN A 40 -20.25 -1.04 -19.16
N VAL A 41 -20.45 -1.03 -17.84
CA VAL A 41 -20.49 0.23 -17.06
C VAL A 41 -19.16 0.97 -17.15
N LEU A 42 -18.03 0.27 -17.24
CA LEU A 42 -16.72 0.90 -17.31
C LEU A 42 -16.50 1.67 -18.63
N TYR A 43 -17.24 1.35 -19.72
CA TYR A 43 -17.22 2.16 -20.95
C TYR A 43 -17.86 3.54 -20.79
N ASP A 44 -18.66 3.76 -19.73
CA ASP A 44 -19.21 5.08 -19.41
C ASP A 44 -18.22 5.94 -18.58
N THR A 45 -17.05 5.39 -18.25
CA THR A 45 -16.03 6.03 -17.39
C THR A 45 -14.74 6.32 -18.17
N ASP A 46 -13.73 6.95 -17.56
CA ASP A 46 -12.45 7.22 -18.24
C ASP A 46 -11.71 5.94 -18.66
N TYR A 47 -12.06 4.79 -18.06
CA TYR A 47 -11.50 3.47 -18.40
C TYR A 47 -11.79 3.07 -19.85
N ALA A 48 -12.82 3.62 -20.49
CA ALA A 48 -13.26 3.25 -21.83
C ALA A 48 -12.12 3.20 -22.87
N ASN A 49 -11.17 4.14 -22.80
CA ASN A 49 -10.04 4.23 -23.72
C ASN A 49 -9.12 3.01 -23.64
N ASN A 50 -9.00 2.42 -22.45
CA ASN A 50 -8.14 1.28 -22.16
C ASN A 50 -8.89 -0.05 -22.21
N MET A 51 -10.17 -0.05 -22.59
CA MET A 51 -11.03 -1.24 -22.68
C MET A 51 -11.24 -1.75 -24.10
N GLN A 52 -10.64 -1.09 -25.10
CA GLN A 52 -10.79 -1.51 -26.49
C GLN A 52 -10.27 -2.94 -26.68
N ASP A 53 -11.07 -3.79 -27.33
CA ASP A 53 -10.78 -5.20 -27.64
C ASP A 53 -10.57 -6.11 -26.42
N LEU A 54 -10.87 -5.64 -25.20
CA LEU A 54 -10.80 -6.45 -23.99
C LEU A 54 -12.12 -7.17 -23.70
N LYS A 55 -12.01 -8.41 -23.24
CA LYS A 55 -13.12 -9.18 -22.69
C LYS A 55 -13.33 -8.84 -21.21
N PRO A 56 -14.52 -9.12 -20.64
CA PRO A 56 -14.78 -8.91 -19.22
C PRO A 56 -13.74 -9.52 -18.29
N GLU A 57 -13.19 -10.69 -18.61
CA GLU A 57 -12.18 -11.37 -17.79
C GLU A 57 -10.80 -10.67 -17.84
N GLN A 58 -10.60 -9.78 -18.80
CA GLN A 58 -9.36 -9.06 -19.03
C GLN A 58 -9.37 -7.63 -18.47
N TYR A 59 -10.39 -7.24 -17.71
CA TYR A 59 -10.55 -5.89 -17.15
C TYR A 59 -9.30 -5.37 -16.40
N TYR A 60 -8.56 -6.25 -15.74
CA TYR A 60 -7.30 -5.90 -15.08
C TYR A 60 -6.26 -5.28 -16.02
N GLN A 61 -6.28 -5.61 -17.31
CA GLN A 61 -5.39 -5.02 -18.30
C GLN A 61 -5.69 -3.54 -18.52
N ALA A 62 -6.97 -3.17 -18.60
CA ALA A 62 -7.39 -1.76 -18.67
C ALA A 62 -6.93 -0.99 -17.43
N LEU A 63 -7.20 -1.55 -16.23
CA LEU A 63 -6.78 -0.93 -14.97
C LEU A 63 -5.25 -0.74 -14.89
N LYS A 64 -4.47 -1.72 -15.36
CA LYS A 64 -3.01 -1.63 -15.43
C LYS A 64 -2.55 -0.54 -16.41
N ALA A 65 -3.22 -0.40 -17.55
CA ALA A 65 -2.92 0.64 -18.53
C ALA A 65 -3.19 2.04 -17.95
N ASP A 66 -4.34 2.27 -17.30
CA ASP A 66 -4.65 3.55 -16.66
C ASP A 66 -3.67 3.91 -15.54
N LEU A 67 -3.25 2.93 -14.73
CA LEU A 67 -2.20 3.16 -13.73
C LEU A 67 -0.87 3.58 -14.39
N GLN A 68 -0.53 2.99 -15.54
CA GLN A 68 0.66 3.36 -16.29
C GLN A 68 0.58 4.77 -16.89
N GLU A 69 -0.60 5.18 -17.36
CA GLU A 69 -0.87 6.55 -17.78
C GLU A 69 -0.76 7.53 -16.62
N LEU A 70 -1.33 7.20 -15.45
CA LEU A 70 -1.22 7.98 -14.23
C LEU A 70 0.25 8.14 -13.80
N LYS A 71 1.03 7.06 -13.81
CA LYS A 71 2.47 7.11 -13.51
C LYS A 71 3.19 8.07 -14.46
N THR A 72 2.92 7.98 -15.76
CA THR A 72 3.51 8.86 -16.78
C THR A 72 3.12 10.32 -16.52
N PHE A 73 1.83 10.58 -16.28
CA PHE A 73 1.29 11.89 -15.93
C PHE A 73 1.99 12.49 -14.69
N LEU A 74 2.12 11.71 -13.61
CA LEU A 74 2.81 12.16 -12.39
C LEU A 74 4.27 12.49 -12.67
N GLN A 75 4.98 11.64 -13.40
CA GLN A 75 6.37 11.85 -13.79
C GLN A 75 6.56 13.07 -14.69
N THR A 76 5.62 13.37 -15.58
CA THR A 76 5.67 14.53 -16.47
C THR A 76 5.35 15.83 -15.72
N TYR A 77 4.24 15.87 -14.99
CA TYR A 77 3.66 17.14 -14.54
C TYR A 77 3.92 17.50 -13.07
N VAL A 78 4.25 16.54 -12.20
CA VAL A 78 4.55 16.87 -10.79
C VAL A 78 5.96 17.47 -10.69
N PRO A 79 6.11 18.69 -10.13
CA PRO A 79 7.41 19.35 -10.03
C PRO A 79 8.38 18.66 -9.07
N ASN A 80 7.88 18.16 -7.93
CA ASN A 80 8.73 17.51 -6.94
C ASN A 80 8.90 16.02 -7.27
N LYS A 81 10.03 15.65 -7.87
CA LYS A 81 10.33 14.25 -8.21
C LYS A 81 10.50 13.34 -6.99
N THR A 82 10.86 13.89 -5.83
CA THR A 82 10.90 13.14 -4.57
C THR A 82 9.50 12.74 -4.12
N LEU A 83 8.49 13.59 -4.37
CA LEU A 83 7.09 13.26 -4.10
C LEU A 83 6.61 12.14 -5.04
N VAL A 84 6.95 12.21 -6.33
CA VAL A 84 6.63 11.12 -7.27
C VAL A 84 7.30 9.83 -6.82
N GLN A 85 8.58 9.87 -6.47
CA GLN A 85 9.30 8.70 -5.94
C GLN A 85 8.59 8.10 -4.71
N LEU A 86 8.14 8.93 -3.77
CA LEU A 86 7.40 8.48 -2.59
C LEU A 86 6.08 7.77 -2.97
N LEU A 87 5.36 8.28 -3.97
CA LEU A 87 4.09 7.69 -4.42
C LEU A 87 4.28 6.32 -5.09
N LEU A 88 5.33 6.15 -5.89
CA LEU A 88 5.64 4.87 -6.57
C LEU A 88 6.29 3.85 -5.63
N LEU A 89 6.86 4.30 -4.51
CA LEU A 89 7.66 3.46 -3.60
C LEU A 89 6.90 2.24 -3.07
N GLN A 90 5.59 2.39 -2.82
CA GLN A 90 4.79 1.32 -2.24
C GLN A 90 4.74 0.10 -3.16
N ASP A 91 4.55 0.30 -4.46
CA ASP A 91 4.53 -0.77 -5.46
C ASP A 91 5.88 -1.47 -5.60
N ASP A 92 6.98 -0.73 -5.53
CA ASP A 92 8.32 -1.34 -5.54
C ASP A 92 8.53 -2.27 -4.33
N TYR A 93 8.13 -1.85 -3.13
CA TYR A 93 8.22 -2.70 -1.94
C TYR A 93 7.21 -3.86 -1.94
N ASN A 94 6.03 -3.68 -2.55
CA ASN A 94 5.08 -4.77 -2.77
C ASN A 94 5.66 -5.83 -3.72
N ASN A 95 6.33 -5.41 -4.78
CA ASN A 95 7.02 -6.32 -5.70
C ASN A 95 8.20 -7.02 -5.01
N LEU A 96 8.97 -6.31 -4.19
CA LEU A 96 10.02 -6.93 -3.36
C LEU A 96 9.45 -8.01 -2.43
N LYS A 97 8.35 -7.71 -1.74
CA LYS A 97 7.64 -8.65 -0.86
C LYS A 97 7.17 -9.88 -1.63
N ALA A 98 6.56 -9.68 -2.79
CA ALA A 98 6.15 -10.77 -3.67
C ALA A 98 7.38 -11.62 -4.08
N ARG A 99 8.48 -10.98 -4.47
CA ARG A 99 9.70 -11.68 -4.87
C ARG A 99 10.32 -12.53 -3.75
N LEU A 100 10.38 -11.99 -2.52
CA LEU A 100 10.88 -12.73 -1.36
C LEU A 100 9.97 -13.93 -1.04
N LYS A 101 8.64 -13.75 -1.08
CA LYS A 101 7.68 -14.84 -0.87
C LYS A 101 7.81 -15.94 -1.92
N GLN A 102 8.02 -15.57 -3.19
CA GLN A 102 8.28 -16.51 -4.27
C GLN A 102 9.57 -17.31 -4.01
N LYS A 103 10.66 -16.64 -3.61
CA LYS A 103 11.95 -17.27 -3.29
C LYS A 103 11.84 -18.30 -2.15
N HIS A 104 11.02 -18.01 -1.14
CA HIS A 104 10.79 -18.92 0.00
C HIS A 104 9.60 -19.87 -0.22
N GLN A 105 9.09 -20.00 -1.45
CA GLN A 105 7.99 -20.92 -1.81
C GLN A 105 6.73 -20.74 -0.95
N VAL A 106 6.51 -19.52 -0.45
CA VAL A 106 5.36 -19.19 0.39
C VAL A 106 4.08 -19.20 -0.42
N ASN A 107 4.12 -18.68 -1.65
CA ASN A 107 3.00 -18.59 -2.58
C ASN A 107 3.49 -18.82 -4.02
N ASN A 108 2.58 -19.28 -4.89
CA ASN A 108 2.82 -19.35 -6.32
C ASN A 108 2.59 -17.95 -6.95
N ILE A 109 3.68 -17.19 -7.11
CA ILE A 109 3.64 -15.83 -7.68
C ILE A 109 4.09 -15.89 -9.13
N SER A 110 3.20 -15.44 -10.02
CA SER A 110 3.41 -15.31 -11.45
C SER A 110 4.15 -14.00 -11.78
N PRO A 111 4.93 -13.93 -12.86
CA PRO A 111 5.47 -12.66 -13.37
C PRO A 111 4.41 -11.56 -13.57
N ASP A 112 3.17 -11.94 -13.90
CA ASP A 112 2.06 -10.99 -14.10
C ASP A 112 1.53 -10.36 -12.81
N ASP A 113 1.91 -10.90 -11.65
CA ASP A 113 1.51 -10.39 -10.33
C ASP A 113 2.36 -9.18 -9.89
N PHE A 114 3.49 -8.92 -10.56
CA PHE A 114 4.30 -7.73 -10.28
C PHE A 114 3.65 -6.48 -10.86
N SER A 115 3.50 -5.45 -10.03
CA SER A 115 2.99 -4.14 -10.44
C SER A 115 4.00 -3.42 -11.33
N ASN A 116 3.51 -2.72 -12.35
CA ASN A 116 4.33 -1.83 -13.18
C ASN A 116 4.23 -0.35 -12.75
N PHE A 117 3.43 -0.08 -11.71
CA PHE A 117 3.25 1.27 -11.16
C PHE A 117 4.44 1.74 -10.33
N GLY A 118 5.29 0.82 -9.84
CA GLY A 118 6.53 1.13 -9.13
C GLY A 118 7.55 1.89 -9.99
N SER A 119 8.66 2.33 -9.42
CA SER A 119 9.74 2.95 -10.20
C SER A 119 10.49 1.94 -11.07
N VAL A 120 10.44 0.66 -10.71
CA VAL A 120 11.13 -0.44 -11.39
C VAL A 120 10.14 -1.18 -12.31
N PRO A 121 10.51 -1.47 -13.57
CA PRO A 121 9.71 -2.31 -14.45
C PRO A 121 9.37 -3.68 -13.83
N SER A 122 8.14 -4.14 -14.02
CA SER A 122 7.68 -5.46 -13.55
C SER A 122 8.57 -6.63 -14.01
N ALA A 123 9.08 -6.58 -15.25
CA ALA A 123 10.00 -7.58 -15.80
C ALA A 123 11.31 -7.72 -15.01
N ASP A 124 11.83 -6.62 -14.45
CA ASP A 124 13.07 -6.62 -13.68
C ASP A 124 12.88 -7.25 -12.28
N TRP A 125 11.65 -7.30 -11.77
CA TRP A 125 11.31 -8.04 -10.55
C TRP A 125 11.23 -9.55 -10.81
N ALA A 126 10.77 -9.94 -12.00
CA ALA A 126 10.70 -11.34 -12.40
C ALA A 126 12.10 -11.93 -12.66
N ASP A 127 13.06 -11.11 -13.14
CA ASP A 127 14.42 -11.54 -13.46
C ASP A 127 15.44 -11.10 -12.39
N PRO A 128 16.04 -12.03 -11.60
CA PRO A 128 17.07 -11.68 -10.63
C PRO A 128 18.30 -11.00 -11.25
N VAL A 129 18.62 -11.22 -12.53
CA VAL A 129 19.79 -10.60 -13.18
C VAL A 129 19.59 -9.11 -13.42
N ASN A 130 18.35 -8.68 -13.67
CA ASN A 130 18.00 -7.31 -14.05
C ASN A 130 17.42 -6.48 -12.90
N ALA A 131 17.12 -7.10 -11.75
CA ALA A 131 16.67 -6.39 -10.56
C ALA A 131 17.64 -5.24 -10.20
N PRO A 132 17.14 -4.03 -9.93
CA PRO A 132 18.03 -2.89 -9.68
C PRO A 132 18.95 -3.15 -8.48
N ARG A 133 20.22 -2.81 -8.62
CA ARG A 133 21.30 -3.14 -7.66
C ARG A 133 21.00 -2.70 -6.23
N ASP A 134 20.27 -1.60 -6.06
CA ASP A 134 19.90 -1.07 -4.75
C ASP A 134 18.94 -2.00 -3.97
N TRP A 135 18.16 -2.82 -4.67
CA TRP A 135 17.26 -3.81 -4.05
C TRP A 135 17.95 -5.11 -3.67
N TRP A 136 19.06 -5.44 -4.34
CA TRP A 136 19.87 -6.61 -3.99
C TRP A 136 20.47 -6.50 -2.59
N ALA A 137 20.81 -5.29 -2.14
CA ALA A 137 21.23 -5.06 -0.77
C ALA A 137 20.13 -5.45 0.23
N VAL A 138 18.90 -5.00 0.00
CA VAL A 138 17.74 -5.33 0.85
C VAL A 138 17.44 -6.83 0.82
N ILE A 139 17.50 -7.48 -0.34
CA ILE A 139 17.30 -8.95 -0.46
C ILE A 139 18.41 -9.73 0.26
N THR A 140 19.65 -9.22 0.23
CA THR A 140 20.80 -9.86 0.90
C THR A 140 20.71 -9.70 2.41
N GLU A 141 20.41 -8.49 2.89
CA GLU A 141 20.13 -8.22 4.31
C GLU A 141 18.95 -9.05 4.81
N ALA A 142 17.90 -9.19 4.01
CA ALA A 142 16.74 -10.00 4.36
C ALA A 142 17.15 -11.44 4.70
N LYS A 143 18.13 -12.03 4.00
CA LYS A 143 18.60 -13.39 4.31
C LYS A 143 19.22 -13.48 5.71
N ALA A 144 19.97 -12.45 6.12
CA ALA A 144 20.59 -12.41 7.45
C ALA A 144 19.54 -12.24 8.56
N ASP A 145 18.55 -11.37 8.33
CA ASP A 145 17.54 -11.01 9.34
C ASP A 145 16.41 -12.04 9.45
N LEU A 146 16.03 -12.69 8.34
CA LEU A 146 14.91 -13.63 8.26
C LEU A 146 15.33 -15.11 8.39
N GLY A 147 16.60 -15.41 8.16
CA GLY A 147 17.10 -16.79 8.09
C GLY A 147 16.69 -17.54 6.81
N GLU A 148 16.91 -18.85 6.80
CA GLU A 148 16.70 -19.69 5.61
C GLU A 148 15.21 -19.93 5.30
N ASN A 149 14.37 -20.11 6.32
CA ASN A 149 12.94 -20.44 6.18
C ASN A 149 12.06 -19.53 7.06
N PRO A 150 11.93 -18.24 6.73
CA PRO A 150 11.09 -17.33 7.48
C PRO A 150 9.61 -17.64 7.33
N ALA A 151 8.86 -17.40 8.41
CA ALA A 151 7.41 -17.36 8.33
C ALA A 151 6.94 -16.25 7.35
N PRO A 152 5.84 -16.46 6.61
CA PRO A 152 5.30 -15.45 5.68
C PRO A 152 5.11 -14.06 6.30
N GLN A 153 4.69 -14.02 7.57
CA GLN A 153 4.48 -12.80 8.36
C GLN A 153 5.78 -12.08 8.67
N ALA A 154 6.88 -12.81 8.87
CA ALA A 154 8.19 -12.22 9.13
C ALA A 154 8.71 -11.51 7.87
N ILE A 155 8.51 -12.11 6.69
CA ILE A 155 8.81 -11.46 5.40
C ILE A 155 8.00 -10.15 5.27
N ASP A 156 6.69 -10.20 5.57
CA ASP A 156 5.83 -9.03 5.49
C ASP A 156 6.31 -7.90 6.41
N ALA A 157 6.56 -8.21 7.69
CA ALA A 157 7.01 -7.23 8.67
C ALA A 157 8.38 -6.63 8.31
N TYR A 158 9.31 -7.45 7.83
CA TYR A 158 10.63 -7.00 7.38
C TYR A 158 10.52 -5.99 6.24
N VAL A 159 9.77 -6.33 5.19
CA VAL A 159 9.64 -5.48 4.01
C VAL A 159 8.87 -4.20 4.34
N ASP A 160 7.81 -4.28 5.15
CA ASP A 160 7.04 -3.11 5.58
C ASP A 160 7.91 -2.15 6.41
N SER A 161 8.76 -2.68 7.31
CA SER A 161 9.70 -1.86 8.09
C SER A 161 10.68 -1.10 7.19
N LYS A 162 11.27 -1.77 6.19
CA LYS A 162 12.18 -1.15 5.22
C LYS A 162 11.45 -0.12 4.34
N TYR A 163 10.23 -0.42 3.90
CA TYR A 163 9.37 0.52 3.15
C TYR A 163 9.15 1.82 3.93
N PHE A 164 8.68 1.72 5.18
CA PHE A 164 8.37 2.92 5.96
C PHE A 164 9.61 3.71 6.36
N ALA A 165 10.75 3.05 6.61
CA ALA A 165 12.02 3.74 6.81
C ALA A 165 12.40 4.58 5.58
N ALA A 166 12.31 4.01 4.38
CA ALA A 166 12.55 4.72 3.13
C ALA A 166 11.54 5.84 2.88
N ALA A 167 10.24 5.58 3.14
CA ALA A 167 9.18 6.57 3.00
C ALA A 167 9.39 7.79 3.90
N LEU A 168 9.80 7.58 5.17
CA LEU A 168 10.12 8.67 6.10
C LEU A 168 11.30 9.51 5.63
N ILE A 169 12.33 8.89 5.04
CA ILE A 169 13.48 9.61 4.47
C ILE A 169 13.02 10.53 3.33
N LEU A 170 12.19 10.01 2.41
CA LEU A 170 11.64 10.79 1.30
C LEU A 170 10.70 11.90 1.81
N ALA A 171 9.83 11.60 2.78
CA ALA A 171 8.92 12.57 3.38
C ALA A 171 9.67 13.76 4.00
N LYS A 172 10.78 13.50 4.72
CA LYS A 172 11.66 14.55 5.25
C LYS A 172 12.29 15.41 4.14
N LYS A 173 12.74 14.78 3.04
CA LYS A 173 13.30 15.49 1.88
C LYS A 173 12.29 16.38 1.16
N ILE A 174 11.01 16.00 1.14
CA ILE A 174 9.92 16.78 0.52
C ILE A 174 9.66 18.10 1.27
N LYS A 175 10.07 18.20 2.55
CA LYS A 175 9.89 19.39 3.40
C LYS A 175 8.42 19.85 3.48
N SER A 176 7.50 18.89 3.56
CA SER A 176 6.06 19.12 3.75
C SER A 176 5.61 18.41 5.02
N GLN A 177 5.12 19.19 5.99
CA GLN A 177 4.62 18.65 7.26
C GLN A 177 3.44 17.69 7.02
N PHE A 178 2.54 18.05 6.10
CA PHE A 178 1.42 17.19 5.70
C PHE A 178 1.88 15.82 5.19
N VAL A 179 2.89 15.79 4.31
CA VAL A 179 3.41 14.52 3.77
C VAL A 179 4.07 13.69 4.86
N HIS A 180 4.83 14.33 5.75
CA HIS A 180 5.45 13.66 6.88
C HIS A 180 4.40 13.04 7.81
N ASP A 181 3.36 13.81 8.18
CA ASP A 181 2.29 13.34 9.06
C ASP A 181 1.41 12.27 8.40
N TYR A 182 1.22 12.35 7.07
CA TYR A 182 0.57 11.30 6.30
C TYR A 182 1.34 9.97 6.40
N ILE A 183 2.67 9.98 6.22
CA ILE A 183 3.46 8.74 6.38
C ILE A 183 3.41 8.22 7.82
N LYS A 184 3.43 9.09 8.83
CA LYS A 184 3.26 8.68 10.23
C LYS A 184 1.92 8.00 10.48
N MET A 185 0.84 8.55 9.93
CA MET A 185 -0.50 7.96 10.02
C MET A 185 -0.54 6.59 9.35
N GLN A 186 0.11 6.42 8.19
CA GLN A 186 0.21 5.14 7.51
C GLN A 186 0.98 4.10 8.33
N ILE A 187 2.03 4.51 9.06
CA ILE A 187 2.76 3.64 10.01
C ILE A 187 1.84 3.23 11.17
N ASP A 188 1.11 4.18 11.76
CA ASP A 188 0.19 3.90 12.86
C ASP A 188 -0.91 2.91 12.42
N HIS A 189 -1.44 3.08 11.21
CA HIS A 189 -2.40 2.16 10.60
C HIS A 189 -1.79 0.77 10.34
N ALA A 190 -0.55 0.69 9.87
CA ALA A 190 0.15 -0.58 9.69
C ALA A 190 0.35 -1.31 11.03
N ASN A 191 0.76 -0.60 12.08
CA ASN A 191 0.89 -1.16 13.43
C ASN A 191 -0.45 -1.61 14.01
N LEU A 192 -1.54 -0.91 13.74
CA LEU A 192 -2.88 -1.36 14.12
C LEU A 192 -3.24 -2.71 13.46
N LYS A 193 -2.93 -2.89 12.17
CA LYS A 193 -3.14 -4.18 11.49
C LYS A 193 -2.28 -5.29 12.08
N ILE A 194 -1.01 -5.01 12.41
CA ILE A 194 -0.10 -5.95 13.06
C ILE A 194 -0.68 -6.37 14.41
N PHE A 195 -1.12 -5.41 15.21
CA PHE A 195 -1.75 -5.64 16.51
C PHE A 195 -2.96 -6.58 16.38
N ILE A 196 -3.92 -6.25 15.50
CA ILE A 196 -5.17 -7.00 15.33
C ILE A 196 -4.84 -8.43 14.88
N ARG A 197 -3.95 -8.58 13.90
CA ARG A 197 -3.54 -9.89 13.38
C ARG A 197 -2.82 -10.72 14.44
N ALA A 198 -1.92 -10.12 15.20
CA ALA A 198 -1.18 -10.79 16.27
C ALA A 198 -2.12 -11.32 17.37
N ARG A 199 -3.13 -10.53 17.76
CA ARG A 199 -4.17 -10.99 18.70
C ARG A 199 -5.01 -12.12 18.12
N PHE A 200 -5.43 -12.01 16.86
CA PHE A 200 -6.25 -13.02 16.21
C PHE A 200 -5.56 -14.39 16.15
N ILE A 201 -4.25 -14.42 15.91
CA ILE A 201 -3.47 -15.67 15.86
C ILE A 201 -2.81 -16.05 17.21
N GLY A 202 -3.05 -15.28 18.27
CA GLY A 202 -2.55 -15.57 19.61
C GLY A 202 -1.04 -15.42 19.80
N LEU A 203 -0.37 -14.48 19.11
CA LEU A 203 1.04 -14.19 19.36
C LEU A 203 1.27 -13.62 20.75
N ASP A 204 2.35 -14.02 21.39
CA ASP A 204 2.79 -13.42 22.64
C ASP A 204 3.41 -12.02 22.42
N LYS A 205 3.50 -11.25 23.50
CA LYS A 205 4.05 -9.90 23.49
C LYS A 205 5.47 -9.85 22.91
N ASN A 206 6.36 -10.76 23.33
CA ASN A 206 7.77 -10.69 22.94
C ASN A 206 7.94 -10.91 21.44
N THR A 207 7.08 -11.73 20.84
CA THR A 207 7.08 -11.97 19.40
C THR A 207 6.54 -10.76 18.64
N VAL A 208 5.39 -10.19 19.03
CA VAL A 208 4.83 -9.02 18.31
C VAL A 208 5.71 -7.77 18.46
N SER A 209 6.43 -7.61 19.57
CA SER A 209 7.38 -6.50 19.78
C SER A 209 8.44 -6.39 18.68
N GLN A 210 8.75 -7.49 18.00
CA GLN A 210 9.72 -7.53 16.90
C GLN A 210 9.15 -7.01 15.58
N TYR A 211 7.83 -6.89 15.46
CA TYR A 211 7.15 -6.51 14.22
C TYR A 211 6.72 -5.04 14.20
N TRP A 212 6.83 -4.31 15.32
CA TRP A 212 6.44 -2.91 15.35
C TRP A 212 7.27 -2.06 14.38
N ILE A 213 6.56 -1.27 13.59
CA ILE A 213 7.14 -0.34 12.64
C ILE A 213 7.36 0.99 13.35
N LEU A 214 8.60 1.44 13.40
CA LEU A 214 9.00 2.67 14.10
C LEU A 214 8.83 3.92 13.25
N GLY A 215 8.73 5.07 13.91
CA GLY A 215 8.65 6.39 13.26
C GLY A 215 7.23 6.91 13.04
N GLY A 216 6.20 6.17 13.48
CA GLY A 216 4.82 6.64 13.59
C GLY A 216 4.61 7.62 14.74
N SER A 217 3.35 7.79 15.16
CA SER A 217 3.01 8.59 16.34
C SER A 217 3.25 7.86 17.65
N PHE A 218 3.24 6.52 17.62
CA PHE A 218 3.41 5.67 18.79
C PHE A 218 4.82 5.10 18.87
N THR A 219 5.39 5.07 20.08
CA THR A 219 6.65 4.37 20.34
C THR A 219 6.39 2.87 20.50
N ALA A 220 7.42 2.04 20.34
CA ALA A 220 7.33 0.61 20.62
C ALA A 220 6.82 0.34 22.04
N SER A 221 7.28 1.11 23.03
CA SER A 221 6.81 1.00 24.42
C SER A 221 5.30 1.28 24.56
N ASN A 222 4.77 2.26 23.82
CA ASN A 222 3.32 2.52 23.81
C ASN A 222 2.55 1.31 23.22
N LEU A 223 3.03 0.75 22.12
CA LEU A 223 2.41 -0.40 21.45
C LEU A 223 2.48 -1.67 22.30
N ASP A 224 3.64 -1.93 22.91
CA ASP A 224 3.87 -3.06 23.81
C ASP A 224 3.00 -3.01 25.06
N SER A 225 2.80 -1.81 25.61
CA SER A 225 1.92 -1.61 26.77
C SER A 225 0.46 -1.86 26.37
N ALA A 226 0.03 -1.35 25.22
CA ALA A 226 -1.31 -1.58 24.69
C ALA A 226 -1.56 -3.05 24.34
N TYR A 227 -0.54 -3.80 23.91
CA TYR A 227 -0.66 -5.23 23.63
C TYR A 227 -0.66 -6.10 24.89
N ALA A 228 -0.09 -5.63 26.00
CA ALA A 228 -0.08 -6.37 27.26
C ALA A 228 -1.41 -6.25 28.04
N ASP A 229 -2.17 -5.18 27.82
CA ASP A 229 -3.48 -5.00 28.45
C ASP A 229 -4.45 -6.06 27.91
N GLU A 230 -4.94 -6.96 28.77
CA GLU A 230 -5.88 -8.03 28.40
C GLU A 230 -7.28 -7.50 28.07
N GLY A 231 -7.60 -6.27 28.50
CA GLY A 231 -8.74 -5.52 28.00
C GLY A 231 -8.47 -5.04 26.58
N LEU A 232 -9.52 -4.94 25.75
CA LEU A 232 -9.49 -4.35 24.40
C LEU A 232 -9.12 -2.84 24.42
N SER A 233 -7.94 -2.47 24.94
CA SER A 233 -7.45 -1.10 25.07
C SER A 233 -6.76 -0.59 23.79
N VAL A 234 -7.04 -1.20 22.63
CA VAL A 234 -6.93 -0.52 21.33
C VAL A 234 -7.75 0.79 21.36
N THR A 235 -8.85 0.75 22.13
CA THR A 235 -9.82 1.83 22.40
C THR A 235 -9.27 3.08 23.06
N SER A 236 -8.13 3.04 23.76
CA SER A 236 -7.58 4.25 24.38
C SER A 236 -6.50 4.89 23.51
N LEU A 237 -5.59 4.08 22.97
CA LEU A 237 -4.43 4.56 22.21
C LEU A 237 -4.84 5.09 20.83
N PHE A 238 -5.62 4.30 20.08
CA PHE A 238 -5.98 4.63 18.69
C PHE A 238 -7.20 5.53 18.59
N LYS A 239 -8.15 5.47 19.55
CA LYS A 239 -9.33 6.37 19.56
C LYS A 239 -8.95 7.85 19.55
N SER A 240 -7.82 8.23 20.15
CA SER A 240 -7.31 9.60 20.09
C SER A 240 -7.03 10.12 18.66
N LYS A 241 -7.00 9.22 17.67
CA LYS A 241 -6.68 9.52 16.26
C LYS A 241 -7.84 9.30 15.29
N PHE A 242 -8.93 8.67 15.70
CA PHE A 242 -10.09 8.39 14.85
C PHE A 242 -11.31 9.14 15.37
N ASN A 243 -12.14 9.64 14.45
CA ASN A 243 -13.43 10.20 14.86
C ASN A 243 -14.39 9.08 15.32
N ASP A 244 -15.46 9.45 16.03
CA ASP A 244 -16.37 8.48 16.65
C ASP A 244 -17.03 7.52 15.64
N ALA A 245 -17.30 7.98 14.41
CA ALA A 245 -17.90 7.17 13.36
C ALA A 245 -16.93 6.12 12.80
N GLN A 246 -15.66 6.50 12.60
CA GLN A 246 -14.58 5.57 12.22
C GLN A 246 -14.32 4.56 13.33
N TRP A 247 -14.31 5.03 14.58
CA TRP A 247 -14.06 4.21 15.76
C TRP A 247 -15.12 3.13 15.96
N LYS A 248 -16.40 3.48 15.78
CA LYS A 248 -17.52 2.53 15.90
C LYS A 248 -17.36 1.31 15.01
N ARG A 249 -16.98 1.51 13.74
CA ARG A 249 -16.75 0.42 12.77
C ARG A 249 -15.58 -0.48 13.16
N ILE A 250 -14.51 0.08 13.72
CA ILE A 250 -13.34 -0.69 14.17
C ILE A 250 -13.73 -1.55 15.38
N ASN A 251 -14.46 -0.99 16.34
CA ASN A 251 -14.92 -1.71 17.53
C ASN A 251 -15.83 -2.89 17.19
N GLU A 252 -16.76 -2.73 16.24
CA GLU A 252 -17.65 -3.80 15.79
C GLU A 252 -16.86 -5.04 15.33
N VAL A 253 -15.74 -4.84 14.62
CA VAL A 253 -14.86 -5.94 14.16
C VAL A 253 -14.08 -6.58 15.31
N LEU A 254 -13.70 -5.81 16.33
CA LEU A 254 -12.93 -6.29 17.47
C LEU A 254 -13.78 -7.06 18.50
N GLU A 255 -15.07 -6.76 18.59
CA GLU A 255 -16.01 -7.37 19.53
C GLU A 255 -16.67 -8.65 18.99
N THR A 256 -16.69 -8.86 17.67
CA THR A 256 -17.05 -10.14 17.06
C THR A 256 -15.95 -11.17 17.30
N LYS A 257 -16.02 -11.84 18.46
CA LYS A 257 -15.36 -13.12 18.75
C LYS A 257 -16.19 -14.28 18.20
#